data_AF-A0A9X5KRT3-F1
#
_entry.id   AF-A0A9X5KRT3-F1
#
_cell.length_a   1.000
_cell.length_b   1.000
_cell.length_c   1.000
_cell.angle_alpha   90.00
_cell.angle_beta   90.00
_cell.angle_gamma   90.00
#
_symmetry.space_group_name_H-M   'P 1'
#
loop_
_entity.id
_entity.type
_entity.pdbx_description
1 polymer ?
#
loop_
_entity_poly.entity_id
_entity_poly.type
_entity_poly.pdbx_seq_one_letter_code
_entity_poly.pdbx_strand_id
1 'polypeptide(L)'
;MQPGSPPGGNAGSASLPFGPMTSGPKGLSVLVVEDHPAYRMLLGGMLHKLGFTREVVNDGQAALTAMTDRHFDLILTDCQMPVMDGYALAREVRRREHLAHTAPVPIIALTSTLEAAQIHRCLEAGINAWLVKPLTLIQLREILTLWVPLADTQRPEPVAQDVPITWPARATLIETFGCAAVVERMVGCLLEEAQADLAALDDALLKQDATATSRHLHRLVGGLAFLGAGQLEDRGAHLITAVACEGVAANSRSLGLLYADLRRYLLRLAELWPQV
;
A
#
# COMPACT_ATOMS: atom_id res chain seq x y z
N MET A 1 21.31 55.24 -2.08
CA MET A 1 19.93 54.95 -1.63
C MET A 1 19.63 53.51 -1.99
N GLN A 2 19.21 52.71 -0.99
CA GLN A 2 18.75 51.31 -1.09
C GLN A 2 17.48 51.17 -1.98
N PRO A 3 16.80 49.98 -2.13
CA PRO A 3 17.07 48.59 -1.68
C PRO A 3 16.79 47.49 -2.75
N GLY A 4 17.01 46.21 -2.41
CA GLY A 4 16.36 45.07 -3.11
C GLY A 4 16.90 43.69 -2.72
N SER A 5 16.24 43.03 -1.77
CA SER A 5 16.49 41.71 -1.16
C SER A 5 16.48 40.49 -2.13
N PRO A 6 16.92 39.29 -1.69
CA PRO A 6 17.20 38.12 -2.54
C PRO A 6 16.03 37.12 -2.61
N PRO A 7 16.08 36.14 -3.54
CA PRO A 7 15.61 34.79 -3.22
C PRO A 7 16.60 33.74 -3.78
N GLY A 8 16.70 32.51 -3.31
CA GLY A 8 16.00 31.75 -2.30
C GLY A 8 16.74 30.42 -2.21
N GLY A 9 16.91 29.90 -1.00
CA GLY A 9 17.50 28.59 -0.77
C GLY A 9 16.61 27.51 -1.36
N ASN A 10 17.15 26.71 -2.27
CA ASN A 10 16.52 25.49 -2.71
C ASN A 10 16.83 24.40 -1.68
N ALA A 11 15.81 24.01 -0.92
CA ALA A 11 15.87 22.90 0.03
C ALA A 11 16.18 21.60 -0.71
N GLY A 12 17.03 20.78 -0.09
CA GLY A 12 17.71 19.65 -0.72
C GLY A 12 16.77 18.57 -1.23
N SER A 13 16.97 18.23 -2.50
CA SER A 13 16.61 16.93 -3.06
C SER A 13 17.38 15.84 -2.31
N ALA A 14 16.67 15.03 -1.53
CA ALA A 14 17.22 13.83 -0.92
C ALA A 14 17.78 12.92 -2.03
N SER A 15 19.11 12.77 -2.05
CA SER A 15 19.83 12.00 -3.06
C SER A 15 19.71 10.51 -2.74
N LEU A 16 19.17 9.72 -3.68
CA LEU A 16 19.09 8.27 -3.59
C LEU A 16 20.46 7.65 -3.97
N PRO A 17 21.00 6.67 -3.21
CA PRO A 17 22.39 6.24 -3.34
C PRO A 17 22.70 5.22 -4.46
N PHE A 18 21.73 4.77 -5.28
CA PHE A 18 21.98 3.80 -6.36
C PHE A 18 21.17 4.12 -7.62
N GLY A 19 21.86 4.20 -8.77
CA GLY A 19 21.30 4.62 -10.05
C GLY A 19 20.58 3.52 -10.84
N PRO A 20 19.70 3.88 -11.79
CA PRO A 20 18.89 2.93 -12.57
C PRO A 20 19.73 2.05 -13.51
N MET A 21 19.37 0.78 -13.62
CA MET A 21 20.03 -0.21 -14.49
C MET A 21 19.43 -0.20 -15.90
N THR A 22 20.28 -0.30 -16.93
CA THR A 22 19.91 -0.22 -18.35
C THR A 22 20.01 -1.59 -19.04
N SER A 23 18.90 -2.32 -19.16
CA SER A 23 18.75 -3.31 -20.24
C SER A 23 17.27 -3.45 -20.65
N GLY A 24 17.05 -3.47 -21.97
CA GLY A 24 15.79 -3.18 -22.65
C GLY A 24 14.73 -4.30 -22.70
N PRO A 25 13.67 -4.11 -23.51
CA PRO A 25 12.35 -4.64 -23.21
C PRO A 25 12.07 -5.97 -23.93
N LYS A 26 12.19 -7.09 -23.20
CA LYS A 26 11.40 -8.33 -23.36
C LYS A 26 11.70 -9.26 -22.18
N GLY A 27 10.69 -9.52 -21.34
CA GLY A 27 10.73 -10.64 -20.39
C GLY A 27 11.33 -10.36 -19.02
N LEU A 28 11.18 -9.15 -18.49
CA LEU A 28 11.62 -8.83 -17.13
C LEU A 28 10.89 -9.72 -16.11
N SER A 29 11.65 -10.32 -15.19
CA SER A 29 11.16 -11.30 -14.23
C SER A 29 11.13 -10.75 -12.82
N VAL A 30 9.94 -10.72 -12.24
CA VAL A 30 9.69 -10.21 -10.90
C VAL A 30 9.38 -11.38 -9.96
N LEU A 31 10.13 -11.48 -8.86
CA LEU A 31 9.83 -12.40 -7.77
C LEU A 31 8.93 -11.68 -6.76
N VAL A 32 7.76 -12.25 -6.48
CA VAL A 32 6.83 -11.76 -5.46
C VAL A 32 6.85 -12.71 -4.27
N VAL A 33 7.11 -12.17 -3.08
CA VAL A 33 7.17 -12.91 -1.82
C VAL A 33 6.11 -12.35 -0.89
N GLU A 34 5.03 -13.10 -0.70
CA GLU A 34 3.85 -12.64 0.04
C GLU A 34 3.15 -13.84 0.66
N ASP A 35 2.91 -13.85 1.96
CA ASP A 35 2.29 -14.99 2.64
C ASP A 35 0.76 -15.01 2.42
N HIS A 36 0.14 -13.83 2.37
CA HIS A 36 -1.30 -13.70 2.23
C HIS A 36 -1.80 -14.10 0.81
N PRO A 37 -2.61 -15.17 0.67
CA PRO A 37 -3.02 -15.70 -0.64
C PRO A 37 -3.73 -14.68 -1.55
N ALA A 38 -4.53 -13.78 -0.97
CA ALA A 38 -5.23 -12.76 -1.74
C ALA A 38 -4.27 -11.72 -2.33
N TYR A 39 -3.27 -11.27 -1.56
CA TYR A 39 -2.27 -10.30 -2.01
C TYR A 39 -1.31 -10.93 -3.03
N ARG A 40 -0.96 -12.21 -2.88
CA ARG A 40 -0.24 -12.98 -3.90
C ARG A 40 -0.95 -12.95 -5.25
N MET A 41 -2.25 -13.23 -5.24
CA MET A 41 -3.06 -13.23 -6.46
C MET A 41 -3.19 -11.81 -7.05
N LEU A 42 -3.36 -10.79 -6.19
CA LEU A 42 -3.41 -9.38 -6.59
C LEU A 42 -2.12 -8.95 -7.29
N LEU A 43 -0.97 -9.12 -6.63
CA LEU A 43 0.35 -8.77 -7.16
C LEU A 43 0.66 -9.53 -8.45
N GLY A 44 0.38 -10.82 -8.48
CA GLY A 44 0.56 -11.64 -9.68
C GLY A 44 -0.31 -11.19 -10.86
N GLY A 45 -1.56 -10.77 -10.59
CA GLY A 45 -2.47 -10.21 -11.59
C GLY A 45 -2.04 -8.84 -12.10
N MET A 46 -1.60 -7.95 -11.22
CA MET A 46 -1.10 -6.62 -11.56
C MET A 46 0.15 -6.70 -12.44
N LEU A 47 1.14 -7.53 -12.06
CA LEU A 47 2.36 -7.75 -12.83
C LEU A 47 2.07 -8.35 -14.20
N HIS A 48 1.14 -9.30 -14.28
CA HIS A 48 0.70 -9.88 -15.55
C HIS A 48 0.06 -8.82 -16.46
N LYS A 49 -0.81 -7.96 -15.93
CA LYS A 49 -1.42 -6.85 -16.69
C LYS A 49 -0.39 -5.82 -17.17
N LEU A 50 0.68 -5.61 -16.41
CA LEU A 50 1.80 -4.75 -16.78
C LEU A 50 2.82 -5.43 -17.72
N GLY A 51 2.60 -6.68 -18.12
CA GLY A 51 3.45 -7.39 -19.09
C GLY A 51 4.73 -8.01 -18.51
N PHE A 52 4.86 -8.09 -17.18
CA PHE A 52 6.00 -8.73 -16.52
C PHE A 52 5.83 -10.24 -16.43
N THR A 53 6.95 -10.96 -16.56
CA THR A 53 7.00 -12.35 -16.07
C THR A 53 7.11 -12.30 -14.55
N ARG A 54 6.42 -13.22 -13.89
CA ARG A 54 6.31 -13.22 -12.43
C ARG A 54 6.28 -14.62 -11.87
N GLU A 55 7.02 -14.79 -10.78
CA GLU A 55 6.96 -15.94 -9.91
C GLU A 55 6.48 -15.48 -8.54
N VAL A 56 5.51 -16.19 -7.96
CA VAL A 56 4.89 -15.79 -6.70
C VAL A 56 5.08 -16.91 -5.70
N VAL A 57 5.76 -16.60 -4.61
CA VAL A 57 6.08 -17.51 -3.51
C VAL A 57 5.50 -16.98 -2.20
N ASN A 58 5.38 -17.86 -1.22
CA ASN A 58 4.63 -17.60 0.02
C ASN A 58 5.48 -17.22 1.23
N ASP A 59 6.81 -17.33 1.14
CA ASP A 59 7.73 -16.98 2.23
C ASP A 59 9.16 -16.76 1.69
N GLY A 60 10.03 -16.19 2.53
CA GLY A 60 11.41 -15.90 2.15
C GLY A 60 12.26 -17.15 1.84
N GLN A 61 11.96 -18.31 2.41
CA GLN A 61 12.71 -19.53 2.14
C GLN A 61 12.41 -20.07 0.74
N ALA A 62 11.13 -20.05 0.35
CA ALA A 62 10.70 -20.35 -1.01
C ALA A 62 11.30 -19.37 -2.02
N ALA A 63 11.42 -18.09 -1.66
CA ALA A 63 12.09 -17.08 -2.49
C ALA A 63 13.56 -17.42 -2.75
N LEU A 64 14.32 -17.73 -1.70
CA LEU A 64 15.73 -18.14 -1.83
C LEU A 64 15.92 -19.41 -2.65
N THR A 65 14.95 -20.32 -2.60
CA THR A 65 14.94 -21.55 -3.41
C THR A 65 14.72 -21.21 -4.88
N ALA A 66 13.69 -20.41 -5.19
CA ALA A 66 13.40 -19.97 -6.56
C ALA A 66 14.58 -19.21 -7.19
N MET A 67 15.27 -18.37 -6.41
CA MET A 67 16.46 -17.63 -6.85
C MET A 67 17.69 -18.51 -7.15
N THR A 68 17.68 -19.78 -6.73
CA THR A 68 18.75 -20.73 -7.07
C THR A 68 18.59 -21.24 -8.50
N ASP A 69 17.35 -21.42 -8.94
CA ASP A 69 17.03 -22.00 -10.24
C ASP A 69 16.83 -20.94 -11.33
N ARG A 70 16.52 -19.70 -10.94
CA ARG A 70 16.11 -18.61 -11.85
C ARG A 70 16.70 -17.27 -11.45
N HIS A 71 16.99 -16.47 -12.48
CA HIS A 71 17.34 -15.06 -12.32
C HIS A 71 16.07 -14.21 -12.26
N PHE A 72 16.06 -13.22 -11.37
CA PHE A 72 15.02 -12.21 -11.25
C PHE A 72 15.63 -10.82 -11.34
N ASP A 73 14.94 -9.92 -12.03
CA ASP A 73 15.38 -8.54 -12.23
C ASP A 73 14.92 -7.62 -11.08
N LEU A 74 13.92 -8.07 -10.30
CA LEU A 74 13.37 -7.33 -9.18
C LEU A 74 12.66 -8.26 -8.20
N ILE A 75 12.78 -7.95 -6.90
CA ILE A 75 12.07 -8.65 -5.82
C ILE A 75 11.07 -7.70 -5.17
N LEU A 76 9.80 -8.10 -5.12
CA LEU A 76 8.76 -7.50 -4.27
C LEU A 76 8.56 -8.43 -3.08
N THR A 77 8.81 -7.96 -1.86
CA THR A 77 8.67 -8.78 -0.66
C THR A 77 7.82 -8.10 0.39
N ASP A 78 6.90 -8.83 1.01
CA ASP A 78 6.30 -8.42 2.29
C ASP A 78 7.39 -8.33 3.36
N CYS A 79 7.31 -7.29 4.19
CA CYS A 79 8.15 -7.11 5.36
C CYS A 79 7.84 -8.15 6.46
N GLN A 80 6.59 -8.59 6.61
CA GLN A 80 6.16 -9.46 7.69
C GLN A 80 5.63 -10.79 7.12
N MET A 81 6.40 -11.86 7.27
CA MET A 81 6.00 -13.20 6.83
C MET A 81 6.43 -14.26 7.85
N PRO A 82 5.69 -15.37 7.97
CA PRO A 82 6.11 -16.51 8.77
C PRO A 82 7.37 -17.17 8.18
N VAL A 83 8.09 -17.92 9.01
CA VAL A 83 9.34 -18.65 8.67
C VAL A 83 10.53 -17.74 8.39
N MET A 84 10.45 -16.88 7.35
CA MET A 84 11.47 -15.91 6.99
C MET A 84 10.82 -14.61 6.54
N ASP A 85 11.05 -13.54 7.31
CA ASP A 85 10.54 -12.20 7.01
C ASP A 85 11.32 -11.53 5.86
N GLY A 86 10.73 -10.47 5.28
CA GLY A 86 11.33 -9.78 4.14
C GLY A 86 12.69 -9.14 4.44
N TYR A 87 12.93 -8.76 5.71
CA TYR A 87 14.21 -8.21 6.14
C TYR A 87 15.31 -9.27 6.18
N ALA A 88 15.00 -10.46 6.70
CA ALA A 88 15.89 -11.61 6.73
C ALA A 88 16.19 -12.11 5.32
N LEU A 89 15.17 -12.17 4.47
CA LEU A 89 15.33 -12.45 3.04
C LEU A 89 16.31 -11.47 2.39
N ALA A 90 16.09 -10.15 2.55
CA ALA A 90 16.95 -9.13 1.94
C ALA A 90 18.41 -9.24 2.40
N ARG A 91 18.65 -9.45 3.70
CA ARG A 91 20.01 -9.67 4.23
C ARG A 91 20.68 -10.89 3.62
N GLU A 92 19.95 -11.99 3.48
CA GLU A 92 20.49 -13.23 2.91
C GLU A 92 20.77 -13.10 1.42
N VAL A 93 19.90 -12.41 0.66
CA VAL A 93 20.13 -12.08 -0.75
C VAL A 93 21.42 -11.26 -0.91
N ARG A 94 21.57 -10.18 -0.13
CA ARG A 94 22.78 -9.33 -0.17
C ARG A 94 24.05 -10.09 0.20
N ARG A 95 23.97 -11.00 1.17
CA ARG A 95 25.09 -11.87 1.55
C ARG A 95 25.51 -12.79 0.40
N ARG A 96 24.54 -13.40 -0.30
CA ARG A 96 24.80 -14.27 -1.45
C ARG A 96 25.41 -13.51 -2.61
N GLU A 97 24.89 -12.33 -2.92
CA GLU A 97 25.42 -11.45 -3.98
C GLU A 97 26.87 -11.03 -3.70
N HIS A 98 27.17 -10.66 -2.44
CA HIS A 98 28.52 -10.32 -2.03
C HIS A 98 29.49 -11.50 -2.21
N LEU A 99 29.08 -12.72 -1.82
CA LEU A 99 29.90 -13.91 -1.98
C LEU A 99 30.09 -14.34 -3.45
N ALA A 100 29.07 -14.14 -4.27
CA ALA A 100 29.09 -14.48 -5.69
C ALA A 100 29.70 -13.36 -6.56
N HIS A 101 30.01 -12.19 -5.98
CA HIS A 101 30.42 -10.98 -6.69
C HIS A 101 29.47 -10.56 -7.81
N THR A 102 28.16 -10.72 -7.58
CA THR A 102 27.12 -10.34 -8.55
C THR A 102 26.57 -8.95 -8.27
N ALA A 103 26.00 -8.32 -9.29
CA ALA A 103 25.29 -7.06 -9.11
C ALA A 103 24.08 -7.26 -8.17
N PRO A 104 23.79 -6.29 -7.28
CA PRO A 104 22.67 -6.40 -6.37
C PRO A 104 21.33 -6.28 -7.11
N VAL A 105 20.44 -7.25 -6.92
CA VAL A 105 19.06 -7.19 -7.41
C VAL A 105 18.27 -6.13 -6.63
N PRO A 106 17.47 -5.28 -7.30
CA PRO A 106 16.55 -4.39 -6.61
C PRO A 106 15.54 -5.16 -5.75
N ILE A 107 15.43 -4.78 -4.47
CA ILE A 107 14.47 -5.32 -3.52
C ILE A 107 13.55 -4.17 -3.07
N ILE A 108 12.25 -4.35 -3.25
CA ILE A 108 11.21 -3.40 -2.83
C ILE A 108 10.36 -4.08 -1.74
N ALA A 109 10.30 -3.45 -0.58
CA ALA A 109 9.46 -3.86 0.52
C ALA A 109 7.99 -3.47 0.32
N LEU A 110 7.07 -4.35 0.69
CA LEU A 110 5.66 -4.08 0.84
C LEU A 110 5.35 -4.03 2.34
N THR A 111 4.93 -2.88 2.86
CA THR A 111 4.73 -2.64 4.30
C THR A 111 3.33 -2.13 4.60
N SER A 112 2.76 -2.43 5.77
CA SER A 112 1.46 -1.88 6.18
C SER A 112 1.57 -0.44 6.73
N THR A 113 2.75 0.00 7.18
CA THR A 113 2.97 1.37 7.69
C THR A 113 4.34 1.91 7.29
N LEU A 114 4.45 3.25 7.19
CA LEU A 114 5.72 3.98 7.01
C LEU A 114 6.07 4.76 8.26
N GLU A 115 6.73 4.08 9.18
CA GLU A 115 7.33 4.69 10.36
C GLU A 115 8.84 4.77 10.19
N ALA A 116 9.48 5.77 10.81
CA ALA A 116 10.92 5.97 10.74
C ALA A 116 11.72 4.71 11.13
N ALA A 117 11.23 3.96 12.13
CA ALA A 117 11.81 2.69 12.55
C ALA A 117 11.75 1.61 11.44
N GLN A 118 10.66 1.53 10.69
CA GLN A 118 10.53 0.56 9.60
C GLN A 118 11.42 0.92 8.41
N ILE A 119 11.53 2.22 8.09
CA ILE A 119 12.43 2.71 7.04
C ILE A 119 13.89 2.38 7.40
N HIS A 120 14.30 2.60 8.66
CA HIS A 120 15.64 2.27 9.12
C HIS A 120 15.94 0.78 8.95
N ARG A 121 15.00 -0.09 9.36
CA ARG A 121 15.12 -1.55 9.20
C ARG A 121 15.22 -1.98 7.73
N CYS A 122 14.48 -1.32 6.83
CA CYS A 122 14.58 -1.57 5.39
C CYS A 122 16.00 -1.26 4.87
N LEU A 123 16.53 -0.08 5.22
CA LEU A 123 17.87 0.36 4.80
C LEU A 123 18.97 -0.57 5.32
N GLU A 124 18.91 -0.94 6.61
CA GLU A 124 19.87 -1.88 7.22
C GLU A 124 19.83 -3.28 6.60
N ALA A 125 18.65 -3.70 6.14
CA ALA A 125 18.49 -4.99 5.47
C ALA A 125 18.96 -4.97 4.00
N GLY A 126 19.32 -3.81 3.45
CA GLY A 126 19.72 -3.65 2.06
C GLY A 126 18.55 -3.58 1.06
N ILE A 127 17.38 -3.19 1.54
CA ILE A 127 16.18 -2.95 0.73
C ILE A 127 16.29 -1.58 0.04
N ASN A 128 15.93 -1.52 -1.23
CA ASN A 128 16.13 -0.37 -2.09
C ASN A 128 14.98 0.64 -2.06
N ALA A 129 13.74 0.15 -1.91
CA ALA A 129 12.55 0.99 -1.85
C ALA A 129 11.42 0.29 -1.09
N TRP A 130 10.31 1.00 -0.87
CA TRP A 130 9.15 0.47 -0.15
C TRP A 130 7.84 1.01 -0.73
N LEU A 131 6.77 0.23 -0.58
CA LEU A 131 5.40 0.59 -0.90
C LEU A 131 4.50 0.24 0.27
N VAL A 132 3.49 1.10 0.51
CA VAL A 132 2.47 0.85 1.53
C VAL A 132 1.36 -0.03 0.96
N LYS A 133 0.98 -1.06 1.72
CA LYS A 133 -0.17 -1.91 1.44
C LYS A 133 -1.47 -1.23 1.91
N PRO A 134 -2.59 -1.37 1.17
CA PRO A 134 -2.71 -2.03 -0.13
C PRO A 134 -2.17 -1.17 -1.28
N LEU A 135 -1.45 -1.79 -2.22
CA LEU A 135 -0.87 -1.11 -3.38
C LEU A 135 -1.85 -1.06 -4.57
N THR A 136 -1.83 0.04 -5.32
CA THR A 136 -2.57 0.19 -6.58
C THR A 136 -1.71 -0.18 -7.79
N LEU A 137 -2.34 -0.49 -8.92
CA LEU A 137 -1.64 -0.78 -10.18
C LEU A 137 -0.75 0.39 -10.64
N ILE A 138 -1.18 1.64 -10.38
CA ILE A 138 -0.43 2.84 -10.74
C ILE A 138 0.84 2.95 -9.90
N GLN A 139 0.73 2.82 -8.58
CA GLN A 139 1.89 2.87 -7.67
C GLN A 139 2.91 1.76 -7.98
N LEU A 140 2.41 0.55 -8.28
CA LEU A 140 3.27 -0.55 -8.70
C LEU A 140 3.97 -0.25 -10.02
N ARG A 141 3.26 0.28 -11.01
CA ARG A 141 3.85 0.66 -12.29
C ARG A 141 4.91 1.75 -12.12
N GLU A 142 4.62 2.80 -11.35
CA GLU A 142 5.55 3.90 -11.12
C GLU A 142 6.86 3.40 -10.52
N ILE A 143 6.79 2.57 -9.48
CA ILE A 143 8.01 2.04 -8.87
C ILE A 143 8.74 1.09 -9.82
N LEU A 144 8.03 0.24 -10.55
CA LEU A 144 8.66 -0.66 -11.51
C LEU A 144 9.33 0.11 -12.66
N THR A 145 8.77 1.24 -13.09
CA THR A 145 9.37 2.10 -14.14
C THR A 145 10.67 2.78 -13.68
N LEU A 146 10.79 3.08 -12.37
CA LEU A 146 12.00 3.66 -11.79
C LEU A 146 13.16 2.67 -11.73
N TRP A 147 12.85 1.41 -11.43
CA TRP A 147 13.86 0.36 -11.23
C TRP A 147 14.12 -0.47 -12.49
N VAL A 148 13.20 -0.42 -13.46
CA VAL A 148 13.26 -1.19 -14.69
C VAL A 148 12.73 -0.33 -15.86
N PRO A 149 13.51 -0.09 -16.93
CA PRO A 149 13.05 0.68 -18.08
C PRO A 149 11.96 -0.10 -18.83
N LEU A 150 10.71 0.15 -18.45
CA LEU A 150 9.53 -0.34 -19.15
C LEU A 150 9.47 0.32 -20.54
N ALA A 151 9.35 -0.50 -21.60
CA ALA A 151 8.96 0.03 -22.90
C ALA A 151 7.62 0.72 -22.76
N ASP A 152 7.58 1.98 -23.17
CA ASP A 152 6.44 2.89 -23.04
C ASP A 152 5.17 2.30 -23.68
N THR A 153 4.36 1.62 -22.86
CA THR A 153 2.97 1.30 -23.19
C THR A 153 2.08 2.17 -22.33
N GLN A 154 1.77 3.34 -22.89
CA GLN A 154 0.68 4.24 -22.53
C GLN A 154 0.63 4.69 -21.05
N ARG A 155 1.21 5.87 -20.85
CA ARG A 155 0.97 6.77 -19.72
C ARG A 155 -0.48 7.27 -19.73
N PRO A 156 -1.33 6.97 -18.73
CA PRO A 156 -2.51 7.78 -18.44
C PRO A 156 -2.00 9.05 -17.76
N GLU A 157 -2.38 10.21 -18.30
CA GLU A 157 -2.09 11.51 -17.71
C GLU A 157 -2.75 11.68 -16.33
N PRO A 158 -2.12 12.39 -15.39
CA PRO A 158 -2.74 12.70 -14.10
C PRO A 158 -3.78 13.80 -14.30
N VAL A 159 -5.06 13.41 -14.29
CA VAL A 159 -6.16 14.38 -14.22
C VAL A 159 -6.38 14.72 -12.75
N ALA A 160 -5.80 15.86 -12.33
CA ALA A 160 -6.16 16.52 -11.09
C ALA A 160 -7.52 17.20 -11.28
N GLN A 161 -8.57 16.68 -10.65
CA GLN A 161 -9.86 17.38 -10.52
C GLN A 161 -10.48 17.08 -9.15
N ASP A 162 -11.05 18.11 -8.53
CA ASP A 162 -11.94 18.00 -7.38
C ASP A 162 -13.16 17.15 -7.76
N VAL A 163 -13.18 15.91 -7.27
CA VAL A 163 -14.30 14.99 -7.51
C VAL A 163 -15.26 15.07 -6.31
N PRO A 164 -16.55 15.44 -6.50
CA PRO A 164 -17.59 15.30 -5.47
C PRO A 164 -17.65 13.85 -4.99
N ILE A 165 -18.20 13.54 -3.81
CA ILE A 165 -18.32 12.14 -3.34
C ILE A 165 -19.02 11.27 -4.41
N THR A 166 -18.25 10.62 -5.27
CA THR A 166 -18.73 9.75 -6.33
C THR A 166 -18.14 8.38 -6.09
N TRP A 167 -19.05 7.49 -5.69
CA TRP A 167 -18.87 6.05 -5.60
C TRP A 167 -18.12 5.54 -6.84
N PRO A 168 -17.00 4.81 -6.71
CA PRO A 168 -16.42 4.15 -7.86
C PRO A 168 -17.39 3.06 -8.31
N ALA A 169 -17.77 3.08 -9.58
CA ALA A 169 -18.60 2.03 -10.15
C ALA A 169 -17.88 0.68 -10.00
N ARG A 170 -18.63 -0.42 -9.89
CA ARG A 170 -18.07 -1.78 -9.86
C ARG A 170 -17.03 -2.02 -10.97
N ALA A 171 -17.31 -1.50 -12.16
CA ALA A 171 -16.40 -1.55 -13.30
C ALA A 171 -15.06 -0.83 -13.03
N THR A 172 -15.09 0.34 -12.39
CA THR A 172 -13.89 1.11 -12.02
C THR A 172 -13.04 0.37 -11.00
N LEU A 173 -13.64 -0.25 -9.98
CA LEU A 173 -12.89 -1.08 -9.01
C LEU A 173 -12.29 -2.32 -9.68
N ILE A 174 -13.02 -2.96 -10.58
CA ILE A 174 -12.50 -4.11 -11.36
C ILE A 174 -11.34 -3.67 -12.27
N GLU A 175 -11.40 -2.47 -12.83
CA GLU A 175 -10.33 -1.92 -13.64
C GLU A 175 -9.09 -1.58 -12.81
N THR A 176 -9.29 -0.99 -11.62
CA THR A 176 -8.24 -0.64 -10.64
C THR A 176 -7.56 -1.88 -10.06
N PHE A 177 -8.32 -2.94 -9.75
CA PHE A 177 -7.81 -4.16 -9.10
C PHE A 177 -7.65 -5.35 -10.04
N GLY A 178 -8.03 -5.20 -11.30
CA GLY A 178 -7.78 -6.13 -12.40
C GLY A 178 -8.72 -7.33 -12.50
N CYS A 179 -9.50 -7.69 -11.47
CA CYS A 179 -10.37 -8.87 -11.51
C CYS A 179 -11.59 -8.76 -10.59
N ALA A 180 -12.77 -9.12 -11.11
CA ALA A 180 -14.04 -9.14 -10.36
C ALA A 180 -14.01 -10.05 -9.13
N ALA A 181 -13.47 -11.26 -9.25
CA ALA A 181 -13.41 -12.22 -8.14
C ALA A 181 -12.48 -11.76 -7.00
N VAL A 182 -11.51 -10.88 -7.31
CA VAL A 182 -10.61 -10.27 -6.32
C VAL A 182 -11.32 -9.14 -5.60
N VAL A 183 -11.99 -8.27 -6.35
CA VAL A 183 -12.78 -7.17 -5.79
C VAL A 183 -13.90 -7.71 -4.90
N GLU A 184 -14.58 -8.77 -5.31
CA GLU A 184 -15.63 -9.44 -4.52
C GLU A 184 -15.10 -9.91 -3.16
N ARG A 185 -13.98 -10.66 -3.15
CA ARG A 185 -13.39 -11.14 -1.90
C ARG A 185 -12.85 -9.99 -1.03
N MET A 186 -12.22 -9.00 -1.64
CA MET A 186 -11.66 -7.86 -0.92
C MET A 186 -12.76 -7.01 -0.27
N VAL A 187 -13.84 -6.72 -1.01
CA VAL A 187 -15.02 -6.03 -0.49
C VAL A 187 -15.67 -6.86 0.62
N GLY A 188 -15.73 -8.18 0.49
CA GLY A 188 -16.26 -9.07 1.53
C GLY A 188 -15.48 -9.03 2.83
N CYS A 189 -14.16 -9.27 2.76
CA CYS A 189 -13.31 -9.18 3.95
C CYS A 189 -13.34 -7.77 4.57
N LEU A 190 -13.37 -6.72 3.75
CA LEU A 190 -13.49 -5.35 4.22
C LEU A 190 -14.83 -5.10 4.92
N LEU A 191 -15.93 -5.62 4.39
CA LEU A 191 -17.25 -5.50 5.02
C LEU A 191 -17.29 -6.22 6.37
N GLU A 192 -16.75 -7.44 6.45
CA GLU A 192 -16.67 -8.22 7.69
C GLU A 192 -15.81 -7.50 8.75
N GLU A 193 -14.61 -7.05 8.36
CA GLU A 193 -13.71 -6.31 9.24
C GLU A 193 -14.31 -4.97 9.69
N ALA A 194 -14.94 -4.23 8.76
CA ALA A 194 -15.57 -2.96 9.07
C ALA A 194 -16.79 -3.12 9.99
N GLN A 195 -17.55 -4.21 9.87
CA GLN A 195 -18.63 -4.52 10.81
C GLN A 195 -18.08 -4.81 12.22
N ALA A 196 -16.99 -5.58 12.32
CA ALA A 196 -16.34 -5.85 13.59
C ALA A 196 -15.76 -4.56 14.22
N ASP A 197 -15.12 -3.72 13.42
CA ASP A 197 -14.57 -2.44 13.88
C ASP A 197 -15.67 -1.43 14.25
N LEU A 198 -16.81 -1.41 13.57
CA LEU A 198 -17.97 -0.60 13.99
C LEU A 198 -18.52 -1.05 15.35
N ALA A 199 -18.65 -2.36 15.56
CA ALA A 199 -19.11 -2.90 16.84
C ALA A 199 -18.13 -2.59 17.99
N ALA A 200 -16.82 -2.68 17.72
CA ALA A 200 -15.79 -2.30 18.68
C ALA A 200 -15.76 -0.78 18.92
N LEU A 201 -16.04 0.03 17.90
CA LEU A 201 -16.18 1.47 18.03
C LEU A 201 -17.38 1.86 18.90
N ASP A 202 -18.52 1.16 18.79
CA ASP A 202 -19.68 1.38 19.66
C ASP A 202 -19.34 1.14 21.13
N ASP A 203 -18.63 0.04 21.43
CA ASP A 203 -18.16 -0.27 22.78
C ASP A 203 -17.15 0.77 23.31
N ALA A 204 -16.22 1.23 22.46
CA ALA A 204 -15.25 2.26 22.80
C ALA A 204 -15.91 3.63 23.09
N LEU A 205 -16.92 4.02 22.30
CA LEU A 205 -17.68 5.25 22.50
C LEU A 205 -18.50 5.20 23.80
N LEU A 206 -19.12 4.06 24.12
CA LEU A 206 -19.84 3.85 25.38
C LEU A 206 -18.90 3.98 26.59
N LYS A 207 -17.68 3.42 26.49
CA LYS A 207 -16.66 3.48 27.54
C LYS A 207 -15.89 4.81 27.58
N GLN A 208 -16.15 5.72 26.65
CA GLN A 208 -15.39 6.97 26.47
C GLN A 208 -13.87 6.73 26.30
N ASP A 209 -13.48 5.59 25.75
CA ASP A 209 -12.08 5.24 25.52
C ASP A 209 -11.58 5.93 24.26
N ALA A 210 -10.85 7.04 24.44
CA ALA A 210 -10.29 7.83 23.35
C ALA A 210 -9.29 7.04 22.50
N THR A 211 -8.47 6.18 23.12
CA THR A 211 -7.43 5.44 22.41
C THR A 211 -8.04 4.34 21.55
N ALA A 212 -9.01 3.60 22.09
CA ALA A 212 -9.76 2.61 21.32
C ALA A 212 -10.59 3.26 20.21
N THR A 213 -11.27 4.37 20.51
CA THR A 213 -12.06 5.13 19.53
C THR A 213 -11.19 5.56 18.35
N SER A 214 -10.07 6.25 18.59
CA SER A 214 -9.15 6.69 17.53
C SER A 214 -8.60 5.51 16.72
N ARG A 215 -8.28 4.38 17.35
CA ARG A 215 -7.75 3.19 16.66
C ARG A 215 -8.78 2.56 15.72
N HIS A 216 -10.01 2.35 16.17
CA HIS A 216 -11.07 1.74 15.34
C HIS A 216 -11.51 2.70 14.23
N LEU A 217 -11.58 4.01 14.51
CA LEU A 217 -11.80 5.02 13.46
C LEU A 217 -10.69 5.01 12.41
N HIS A 218 -9.42 4.95 12.83
CA HIS A 218 -8.30 4.88 11.90
C HIS A 218 -8.37 3.67 10.99
N ARG A 219 -8.72 2.49 11.53
CA ARG A 219 -8.90 1.26 10.76
C ARG A 219 -10.05 1.36 9.76
N LEU A 220 -11.22 1.84 10.19
CA LEU A 220 -12.39 2.02 9.32
C LEU A 220 -12.14 3.01 8.20
N VAL A 221 -11.59 4.17 8.54
CA VAL A 221 -11.31 5.24 7.58
C VAL A 221 -10.23 4.80 6.59
N GLY A 222 -9.16 4.17 7.07
CA GLY A 222 -8.08 3.67 6.22
C GLY A 222 -8.52 2.54 5.29
N GLY A 223 -9.41 1.64 5.74
CA GLY A 223 -9.99 0.61 4.88
C GLY A 223 -10.84 1.19 3.76
N LEU A 224 -11.62 2.23 4.06
CA LEU A 224 -12.57 2.83 3.10
C LEU A 224 -11.94 3.84 2.14
N ALA A 225 -10.82 4.46 2.50
CA ALA A 225 -10.05 5.37 1.65
C ALA A 225 -9.83 4.80 0.23
N PHE A 226 -9.57 3.50 0.16
CA PHE A 226 -9.30 2.76 -1.06
C PHE A 226 -10.49 2.63 -2.02
N LEU A 227 -11.71 2.77 -1.51
CA LEU A 227 -12.95 2.69 -2.27
C LEU A 227 -13.44 4.09 -2.70
N GLY A 228 -12.55 5.08 -2.74
CA GLY A 228 -12.89 6.45 -3.16
C GLY A 228 -13.62 7.25 -2.08
N ALA A 229 -13.40 6.92 -0.81
CA ALA A 229 -13.98 7.63 0.34
C ALA A 229 -13.16 8.89 0.75
N GLY A 230 -12.57 9.62 -0.21
CA GLY A 230 -11.59 10.69 0.08
C GLY A 230 -12.07 11.75 1.08
N GLN A 231 -13.33 12.18 1.00
CA GLN A 231 -13.88 13.14 1.98
C GLN A 231 -14.12 12.55 3.38
N LEU A 232 -14.34 11.24 3.48
CA LEU A 232 -14.44 10.52 4.77
C LEU A 232 -13.05 10.32 5.37
N GLU A 233 -12.04 10.16 4.53
CA GLU A 233 -10.63 10.07 4.91
C GLU A 233 -10.15 11.37 5.57
N ASP A 234 -10.32 12.50 4.89
CA ASP A 234 -9.90 13.80 5.42
C ASP A 234 -10.61 14.12 6.74
N ARG A 235 -11.94 13.95 6.78
CA ARG A 235 -12.75 14.17 7.99
C ARG A 235 -12.35 13.19 9.11
N GLY A 236 -12.06 11.95 8.77
CA GLY A 236 -11.62 10.91 9.69
C GLY A 236 -10.27 11.22 10.32
N ALA A 237 -9.27 11.60 9.51
CA ALA A 237 -7.93 11.94 9.98
C ALA A 237 -7.91 13.09 11.00
N HIS A 238 -8.70 14.14 10.73
CA HIS A 238 -8.86 15.25 11.67
C HIS A 238 -9.53 14.82 12.97
N LEU A 239 -10.58 13.99 12.90
CA LEU A 239 -11.30 13.49 14.06
C LEU A 239 -10.48 12.52 14.91
N ILE A 240 -9.68 11.66 14.29
CA ILE A 240 -8.78 10.72 14.99
C ILE A 240 -7.81 11.50 15.89
N THR A 241 -7.24 12.57 15.36
CA THR A 241 -6.32 13.46 16.07
C THR A 241 -7.03 14.22 17.19
N ALA A 242 -8.20 14.80 16.91
CA ALA A 242 -8.99 15.55 17.89
C ALA A 242 -9.44 14.66 19.07
N VAL A 243 -9.89 13.43 18.81
CA VAL A 243 -10.29 12.48 19.86
C VAL A 243 -9.11 12.05 20.72
N ALA A 244 -7.93 11.86 20.11
CA ALA A 244 -6.73 11.50 20.87
C ALA A 244 -6.26 12.62 21.81
N CYS A 245 -6.45 13.89 21.42
CA CYS A 245 -6.04 15.06 22.21
C CYS A 245 -7.09 15.52 23.23
N GLU A 246 -8.37 15.52 22.84
CA GLU A 246 -9.46 16.18 23.59
C GLU A 246 -10.47 15.18 24.18
N GLY A 247 -10.36 13.91 23.81
CA GLY A 247 -11.24 12.83 24.27
C GLY A 247 -12.57 12.73 23.49
N VAL A 248 -13.30 11.65 23.80
CA VAL A 248 -14.54 11.27 23.10
C VAL A 248 -15.67 12.26 23.36
N ALA A 249 -15.86 12.71 24.61
CA ALA A 249 -16.95 13.60 24.99
C ALA A 249 -16.92 14.94 24.25
N ALA A 250 -15.74 15.55 24.12
CA ALA A 250 -15.51 16.81 23.43
C ALA A 250 -15.85 16.73 21.93
N ASN A 251 -15.68 15.54 21.33
CA ASN A 251 -15.86 15.29 19.90
C ASN A 251 -17.14 14.54 19.54
N SER A 252 -18.02 14.29 20.51
CA SER A 252 -19.22 13.42 20.40
C SER A 252 -20.12 13.75 19.21
N ARG A 253 -20.36 15.03 18.92
CA ARG A 253 -21.19 15.46 17.78
C ARG A 253 -20.56 15.13 16.44
N SER A 254 -19.27 15.43 16.29
CA SER A 254 -18.51 15.19 15.06
C SER A 254 -18.28 13.70 14.82
N LEU A 255 -18.06 12.94 15.90
CA LEU A 255 -18.01 11.47 15.90
C LEU A 255 -19.34 10.86 15.43
N GLY A 256 -20.47 11.32 15.96
CA GLY A 256 -21.78 10.83 15.56
C GLY A 256 -22.09 11.06 14.07
N LEU A 257 -21.68 12.21 13.52
CA LEU A 257 -21.85 12.51 12.10
C LEU A 257 -20.98 11.61 11.22
N LEU A 258 -19.69 11.45 11.56
CA LEU A 258 -18.77 10.58 10.81
C LEU A 258 -19.21 9.11 10.89
N TYR A 259 -19.61 8.65 12.07
CA TYR A 259 -20.13 7.29 12.28
C TYR A 259 -21.37 7.02 11.40
N ALA A 260 -22.32 7.96 11.36
CA ALA A 260 -23.51 7.82 10.54
C ALA A 260 -23.18 7.78 9.02
N ASP A 261 -22.17 8.53 8.60
CA ASP A 261 -21.71 8.54 7.21
C ASP A 261 -20.95 7.23 6.87
N LEU A 262 -20.09 6.72 7.76
CA LEU A 262 -19.41 5.42 7.62
C LEU A 262 -20.42 4.26 7.51
N ARG A 263 -21.44 4.24 8.36
CA ARG A 263 -22.49 3.21 8.33
C ARG A 263 -23.31 3.28 7.04
N ARG A 264 -23.66 4.48 6.58
CA ARG A 264 -24.32 4.67 5.27
C ARG A 264 -23.44 4.20 4.12
N TYR A 265 -22.13 4.44 4.20
CA TYR A 265 -21.17 4.01 3.19
C TYR A 265 -21.10 2.48 3.11
N LEU A 266 -20.95 1.80 4.24
CA LEU A 266 -20.85 0.34 4.33
C LEU A 266 -22.14 -0.36 3.87
N LEU A 267 -23.31 0.16 4.26
CA LEU A 267 -24.61 -0.37 3.78
C LEU A 267 -24.71 -0.31 2.26
N ARG A 268 -24.30 0.81 1.67
CA ARG A 268 -24.33 0.99 0.21
C ARG A 268 -23.31 0.11 -0.50
N LEU A 269 -22.16 -0.13 0.12
CA LEU A 269 -21.17 -1.07 -0.40
C LEU A 269 -21.72 -2.50 -0.43
N ALA A 270 -22.43 -2.92 0.61
CA ALA A 270 -23.09 -4.23 0.68
C ALA A 270 -24.23 -4.35 -0.35
N GLU A 271 -25.02 -3.30 -0.59
CA GLU A 271 -26.06 -3.30 -1.63
C GLU A 271 -25.50 -3.46 -3.05
N LEU A 272 -24.32 -2.90 -3.32
CA LEU A 272 -23.64 -3.03 -4.61
C LEU A 272 -23.02 -4.42 -4.82
N TRP A 273 -22.89 -5.21 -3.75
CA TRP A 273 -22.30 -6.54 -3.76
C TRP A 273 -23.15 -7.55 -2.98
N PRO A 274 -24.38 -7.84 -3.43
CA PRO A 274 -25.33 -8.68 -2.69
C PRO A 274 -24.97 -10.19 -2.67
N GLN A 275 -23.89 -10.59 -3.33
CA GLN A 275 -23.38 -11.96 -3.42
C GLN A 275 -22.18 -12.21 -2.50
N VAL A 276 -21.84 -11.22 -1.68
CA VAL A 276 -20.73 -11.21 -0.72
C VAL A 276 -21.33 -11.01 0.67
#